data_AF-A0A0U5H0I7-F1
#
_entry.id   AF-A0A0U5H0I7-F1
#
_cell.length_a   1.000
_cell.length_b   1.000
_cell.length_c   1.000
_cell.angle_alpha   90.00
_cell.angle_beta   90.00
_cell.angle_gamma   90.00
#
_symmetry.space_group_name_H-M   'P 1'
#
loop_
_entity.id
_entity.type
_entity.pdbx_description
1 polymer ?
#
loop_
_entity_poly.entity_id
_entity_poly.type
_entity_poly.pdbx_seq_one_letter_code
_entity_poly.pdbx_strand_id
1 'polypeptide(L)'
;MSRCSVPRSVVVAVVVALAAASPATALAAGTADAATVDSGVLSVEVTGPGAATERGGVYYVWADEPATVRVTVGDYLGDSATYYADYDVRLTESREASYSEQVDSSLAVTTVTLGELATTDADLTLEPREAELEPGRHTLYATMYSAKASGNSRRDDRAITVHVINKGGDLDADGLSNANELSLGTDFRDDDTDGDDLEDGSEVHQFGTDPTDPDTDDDGVRDDREVREGTDYGSADTDADSLDDRSELAGNTSAIDADADLDGLPDALEVQLGTDPNDRDTDGDGLTDLTEYRDTGTDPLDADTDGDGLDDGIELRRYDSNPTAVDSDADGIPDGEEVLRGTDPTVPNDAANAAVADEVVPFDWSVYYPVAHLQRALT
;
A
#
# COMPACT_ATOMS: atom_id res chain seq x y z
N MET A 1 -64.72 0.92 -15.13
CA MET A 1 -64.13 0.04 -14.09
C MET A 1 -63.08 -0.84 -14.75
N SER A 2 -61.92 -0.27 -15.06
CA SER A 2 -60.83 -0.98 -15.73
C SER A 2 -60.05 -1.77 -14.69
N ARG A 3 -59.93 -3.08 -14.89
CA ARG A 3 -59.17 -3.97 -14.00
C ARG A 3 -57.69 -3.86 -14.37
N CYS A 4 -56.89 -3.32 -13.45
CA CYS A 4 -55.43 -3.39 -13.52
C CYS A 4 -54.98 -4.85 -13.44
N SER A 5 -54.23 -5.28 -14.46
CA SER A 5 -53.45 -6.51 -14.44
C SER A 5 -52.08 -6.19 -13.85
N VAL A 6 -51.75 -6.77 -12.69
CA VAL A 6 -50.42 -6.65 -12.08
C VAL A 6 -49.52 -7.72 -12.72
N PRO A 7 -48.36 -7.37 -13.29
CA PRO A 7 -47.41 -8.39 -13.72
C PRO A 7 -46.69 -8.96 -12.50
N ARG A 8 -46.70 -10.30 -12.37
CA ARG A 8 -45.82 -11.01 -11.44
C ARG A 8 -44.43 -11.09 -12.05
N SER A 9 -43.49 -10.34 -11.50
CA SER A 9 -42.07 -10.52 -11.80
C SER A 9 -41.58 -11.81 -11.12
N VAL A 10 -41.17 -12.79 -11.91
CA VAL A 10 -40.45 -13.96 -11.44
C VAL A 10 -38.98 -13.55 -11.34
N VAL A 11 -38.47 -13.45 -10.11
CA VAL A 11 -37.03 -13.29 -9.86
C VAL A 11 -36.40 -14.66 -10.08
N VAL A 12 -35.70 -14.83 -11.20
CA VAL A 12 -34.79 -15.96 -11.41
C VAL A 12 -33.47 -15.58 -10.75
N ALA A 13 -33.20 -16.17 -9.58
CA ALA A 13 -31.88 -16.09 -8.97
C ALA A 13 -30.91 -16.93 -9.82
N VAL A 14 -30.15 -16.25 -10.67
CA VAL A 14 -28.97 -16.84 -11.31
C VAL A 14 -27.87 -16.81 -10.27
N VAL A 15 -27.60 -17.96 -9.65
CA VAL A 15 -26.38 -18.17 -8.87
C VAL A 15 -25.23 -18.26 -9.86
N VAL A 16 -24.51 -17.15 -10.05
CA VAL A 16 -23.22 -17.16 -10.74
C VAL A 16 -22.21 -17.69 -9.74
N ALA A 17 -21.83 -18.95 -9.89
CA ALA A 17 -20.66 -19.48 -9.22
C ALA A 17 -19.43 -18.86 -9.87
N LEU A 18 -18.78 -17.92 -9.18
CA LEU A 18 -17.44 -17.47 -9.50
C LEU A 18 -16.50 -18.66 -9.24
N ALA A 19 -16.09 -19.34 -10.30
CA ALA A 19 -14.94 -20.23 -10.25
C ALA A 19 -13.69 -19.36 -10.29
N ALA A 20 -12.99 -19.24 -9.16
CA ALA A 20 -11.64 -18.70 -9.13
C ALA A 20 -10.74 -19.62 -9.96
N ALA A 21 -10.37 -19.17 -11.15
CA ALA A 21 -9.34 -19.80 -11.95
C ALA A 21 -8.00 -19.20 -11.53
N SER A 22 -7.17 -19.98 -10.85
CA SER A 22 -5.75 -19.64 -10.65
C SER A 22 -5.08 -19.50 -12.03
N PRO A 23 -4.15 -18.55 -12.22
CA PRO A 23 -3.47 -18.38 -13.50
C PRO A 23 -2.50 -19.55 -13.67
N ALA A 24 -2.89 -20.52 -14.49
CA ALA A 24 -1.93 -21.46 -15.06
C ALA A 24 -1.07 -20.69 -16.06
N THR A 25 0.11 -20.25 -15.63
CA THR A 25 1.14 -19.74 -16.53
C THR A 25 1.55 -20.88 -17.45
N ALA A 26 0.92 -20.96 -18.62
CA ALA A 26 1.27 -21.91 -19.67
C ALA A 26 2.66 -21.56 -20.20
N LEU A 27 3.69 -22.18 -19.63
CA LEU A 27 5.03 -22.14 -20.20
C LEU A 27 5.00 -22.87 -21.55
N ALA A 28 5.46 -22.17 -22.58
CA ALA A 28 5.41 -22.59 -23.97
C ALA A 28 5.96 -24.02 -24.14
N ALA A 29 5.15 -24.87 -24.78
CA ALA A 29 5.54 -26.20 -25.23
C ALA A 29 6.65 -26.08 -26.28
N GLY A 30 7.90 -26.09 -25.81
CA GLY A 30 9.03 -26.50 -26.63
C GLY A 30 8.77 -27.93 -27.08
N THR A 31 8.82 -28.16 -28.39
CA THR A 31 8.68 -29.47 -29.00
C THR A 31 9.77 -30.39 -28.46
N ALA A 32 9.43 -31.18 -27.44
CA ALA A 32 10.30 -32.23 -26.92
C ALA A 32 10.35 -33.35 -27.94
N ASP A 33 11.51 -33.45 -28.58
CA ASP A 33 11.99 -34.64 -29.28
C ASP A 33 11.75 -35.86 -28.38
N ALA A 34 11.36 -37.00 -28.96
CA ALA A 34 10.92 -38.19 -28.21
C ALA A 34 11.95 -38.58 -27.12
N ALA A 35 11.63 -38.18 -25.88
CA ALA A 35 12.54 -38.31 -24.75
C ALA A 35 12.78 -39.79 -24.46
N THR A 36 14.06 -40.16 -24.42
CA THR A 36 14.51 -41.40 -23.79
C THR A 36 14.01 -41.40 -22.34
N VAL A 37 13.07 -42.28 -22.00
CA VAL A 37 12.68 -42.52 -20.61
C VAL A 37 13.93 -42.98 -19.87
N ASP A 38 14.27 -42.37 -18.73
CA ASP A 38 15.36 -42.84 -17.86
C ASP A 38 14.80 -43.82 -16.82
N SER A 39 15.58 -44.81 -16.41
CA SER A 39 15.18 -45.74 -15.34
C SER A 39 15.49 -45.09 -13.98
N GLY A 40 14.47 -44.84 -13.15
CA GLY A 40 14.67 -44.28 -11.81
C GLY A 40 13.62 -43.27 -11.38
N VAL A 41 14.03 -42.35 -10.51
CA VAL A 41 13.19 -41.28 -9.95
C VAL A 41 13.33 -40.03 -10.80
N LEU A 42 12.29 -39.71 -11.56
CA LEU A 42 12.30 -38.63 -12.57
C LEU A 42 11.99 -37.25 -11.97
N SER A 43 11.09 -37.19 -11.00
CA SER A 43 10.74 -35.97 -10.25
C SER A 43 10.15 -36.33 -8.88
N VAL A 44 10.23 -35.38 -7.96
CA VAL A 44 9.63 -35.46 -6.63
C VAL A 44 9.00 -34.11 -6.34
N GLU A 45 7.72 -34.10 -6.01
CA GLU A 45 6.95 -32.90 -5.70
C GLU A 45 6.12 -33.12 -4.44
N VAL A 46 5.97 -32.10 -3.60
CA VAL A 46 5.06 -32.16 -2.44
C VAL A 46 3.79 -31.40 -2.78
N THR A 47 2.65 -32.04 -2.59
CA THR A 47 1.32 -31.58 -3.00
C THR A 47 0.28 -31.93 -1.93
N GLY A 48 -0.98 -31.56 -2.14
CA GLY A 48 -2.08 -31.87 -1.22
C GLY A 48 -2.28 -30.80 -0.14
N PRO A 49 -3.24 -31.00 0.78
CA PRO A 49 -3.66 -29.98 1.73
C PRO A 49 -2.55 -29.61 2.73
N GLY A 50 -1.70 -30.56 3.11
CA GLY A 50 -0.54 -30.30 3.97
C GLY A 50 0.64 -29.61 3.30
N ALA A 51 0.63 -29.39 1.99
CA ALA A 51 1.68 -28.63 1.30
C ALA A 51 1.37 -27.13 1.36
N ALA A 52 2.11 -26.39 2.19
CA ALA A 52 1.92 -24.95 2.38
C ALA A 52 2.41 -24.16 1.16
N THR A 53 3.69 -24.31 0.81
CA THR A 53 4.30 -23.65 -0.37
C THR A 53 5.65 -24.30 -0.72
N GLU A 54 6.23 -23.93 -1.85
CA GLU A 54 7.60 -24.27 -2.26
C GLU A 54 8.35 -22.98 -2.58
N ARG A 55 9.48 -22.76 -1.90
CA ARG A 55 10.33 -21.58 -2.14
C ARG A 55 11.81 -22.01 -2.15
N GLY A 56 12.49 -21.76 -3.27
CA GLY A 56 13.94 -21.96 -3.39
C GLY A 56 14.41 -23.41 -3.25
N GLY A 57 13.61 -24.39 -3.64
CA GLY A 57 13.88 -25.83 -3.52
C GLY A 57 13.57 -26.42 -2.15
N VAL A 58 12.85 -25.69 -1.30
CA VAL A 58 12.39 -26.14 0.02
C VAL A 58 10.86 -26.18 0.03
N TYR A 59 10.31 -27.35 0.32
CA TYR A 59 8.88 -27.53 0.51
C TYR A 59 8.51 -27.23 1.96
N TYR A 60 7.54 -26.35 2.17
CA TYR A 60 6.95 -26.09 3.48
C TYR A 60 5.69 -26.92 3.63
N VAL A 61 5.59 -27.64 4.74
CA VAL A 61 4.44 -28.50 5.02
C VAL A 61 3.87 -28.23 6.40
N TRP A 62 2.56 -28.35 6.53
CA TRP A 62 1.86 -28.18 7.80
C TRP A 62 2.07 -29.38 8.70
N ALA A 63 2.48 -29.13 9.94
CA ALA A 63 2.71 -30.18 10.95
C ALA A 63 1.47 -31.02 11.27
N ASP A 64 0.28 -30.47 11.06
CA ASP A 64 -1.01 -31.05 11.45
C ASP A 64 -1.89 -31.50 10.29
N GLU A 65 -1.42 -31.38 9.04
CA GLU A 65 -2.17 -31.81 7.85
C GLU A 65 -1.40 -32.80 6.98
N PRO A 66 -2.08 -33.79 6.40
CA PRO A 66 -1.42 -34.76 5.53
C PRO A 66 -0.95 -34.09 4.23
N ALA A 67 0.31 -34.33 3.89
CA ALA A 67 0.91 -33.91 2.63
C ALA A 67 1.12 -35.14 1.72
N THR A 68 1.01 -34.96 0.41
CA THR A 68 1.28 -36.01 -0.58
C THR A 68 2.61 -35.72 -1.27
N VAL A 69 3.60 -36.58 -1.07
CA VAL A 69 4.83 -36.58 -1.88
C VAL A 69 4.58 -37.41 -3.13
N ARG A 70 4.42 -36.74 -4.26
CA ARG A 70 4.30 -37.37 -5.58
C ARG A 70 5.68 -37.63 -6.14
N VAL A 71 5.97 -38.89 -6.42
CA VAL A 71 7.23 -39.33 -7.02
C VAL A 71 6.95 -39.90 -8.39
N THR A 72 7.39 -39.22 -9.45
CA THR A 72 7.30 -39.77 -10.81
C THR A 72 8.48 -40.69 -11.04
N VAL A 73 8.21 -41.96 -11.35
CA VAL A 73 9.22 -42.98 -11.62
C VAL A 73 9.09 -43.50 -13.04
N GLY A 74 10.22 -43.91 -13.63
CA GLY A 74 10.29 -44.45 -14.98
C GLY A 74 11.10 -45.73 -15.04
N ASP A 75 10.83 -46.56 -16.06
CA ASP A 75 11.64 -47.73 -16.36
C ASP A 75 12.01 -47.85 -17.84
N TYR A 76 13.31 -47.75 -18.12
CA TYR A 76 13.96 -48.05 -19.39
C TYR A 76 14.56 -49.45 -19.37
N LEU A 77 13.74 -50.46 -19.66
CA LEU A 77 14.23 -51.80 -19.98
C LEU A 77 14.09 -52.06 -21.47
N GLY A 78 15.12 -52.62 -22.10
CA GLY A 78 15.13 -52.91 -23.52
C GLY A 78 14.35 -54.18 -23.89
N ASP A 79 13.43 -54.01 -24.84
CA ASP A 79 12.86 -54.97 -25.80
C ASP A 79 12.25 -56.24 -25.19
N SER A 80 11.10 -56.11 -24.54
CA SER A 80 10.09 -57.18 -24.51
C SER A 80 8.71 -56.62 -24.13
N ALA A 81 7.84 -56.49 -25.13
CA ALA A 81 6.47 -55.96 -25.06
C ALA A 81 5.49 -56.70 -24.11
N THR A 82 5.99 -57.59 -23.24
CA THR A 82 5.22 -58.36 -22.24
C THR A 82 5.81 -58.29 -20.83
N TYR A 83 6.84 -57.47 -20.60
CA TYR A 83 7.52 -57.36 -19.31
C TYR A 83 6.89 -56.27 -18.43
N TYR A 84 6.33 -56.69 -17.30
CA TYR A 84 5.92 -55.81 -16.21
C TYR A 84 6.81 -56.10 -15.01
N ALA A 85 7.23 -55.06 -14.30
CA ALA A 85 7.97 -55.19 -13.07
C ALA A 85 7.34 -54.34 -11.97
N ASP A 86 7.29 -54.92 -10.78
CA ASP A 86 6.85 -54.23 -9.57
C ASP A 86 8.05 -53.51 -8.93
N TYR A 87 7.80 -52.28 -8.53
CA TYR A 87 8.75 -51.40 -7.88
C TYR A 87 8.17 -50.88 -6.57
N ASP A 88 8.97 -50.93 -5.51
CA ASP A 88 8.64 -50.25 -4.26
C ASP A 88 9.23 -48.84 -4.32
N VAL A 89 8.40 -47.84 -4.12
CA VAL A 89 8.83 -46.45 -3.91
C VAL A 89 8.69 -46.15 -2.43
N ARG A 90 9.75 -45.64 -1.81
CA ARG A 90 9.83 -45.37 -0.37
C ARG A 90 10.31 -43.96 -0.11
N LEU A 91 9.78 -43.36 0.94
CA LEU A 91 10.21 -42.06 1.46
C LEU A 91 10.89 -42.27 2.82
N THR A 92 12.06 -41.67 3.04
CA THR A 92 12.90 -41.88 4.23
C THR A 92 13.65 -40.59 4.61
N GLU A 93 14.02 -40.40 5.88
CA GLU A 93 14.87 -39.26 6.31
C GLU A 93 16.38 -39.54 6.20
N SER A 94 16.76 -40.80 6.00
CA SER A 94 18.16 -41.20 5.87
C SER A 94 18.42 -41.88 4.53
N ARG A 95 19.59 -41.59 3.95
CA ARG A 95 20.01 -42.13 2.64
C ARG A 95 20.40 -43.61 2.70
N GLU A 96 20.51 -44.18 3.91
CA GLU A 96 20.97 -45.55 4.12
C GLU A 96 19.79 -46.50 4.35
N ALA A 97 19.48 -47.30 3.33
CA ALA A 97 18.60 -48.45 3.48
C ALA A 97 19.23 -49.65 2.75
N SER A 98 20.15 -50.34 3.41
CA SER A 98 20.39 -51.75 3.12
C SER A 98 19.14 -52.53 3.54
N TYR A 99 18.39 -53.04 2.57
CA TYR A 99 17.12 -53.78 2.73
C TYR A 99 17.19 -54.93 3.77
N SER A 100 18.39 -55.39 4.14
CA SER A 100 18.62 -56.50 5.07
C SER A 100 18.69 -56.11 6.55
N GLU A 101 18.80 -54.83 6.91
CA GLU A 101 18.79 -54.40 8.31
C GLU A 101 17.46 -53.74 8.64
N GLN A 102 16.58 -54.56 9.24
CA GLN A 102 15.47 -54.20 10.14
C GLN A 102 14.45 -53.14 9.65
N VAL A 103 13.26 -53.64 9.28
CA VAL A 103 11.91 -53.14 9.66
C VAL A 103 11.72 -51.62 9.73
N ASP A 104 10.98 -51.07 8.76
CA ASP A 104 10.01 -49.98 8.97
C ASP A 104 10.53 -48.57 9.31
N SER A 105 11.65 -48.13 8.69
CA SER A 105 12.14 -46.73 8.80
C SER A 105 11.66 -45.82 7.65
N SER A 106 10.63 -46.25 6.91
CA SER A 106 10.07 -45.48 5.79
C SER A 106 8.90 -44.65 6.29
N LEU A 107 8.93 -43.35 6.04
CA LEU A 107 7.82 -42.44 6.35
C LEU A 107 6.56 -42.83 5.56
N ALA A 108 6.75 -43.33 4.34
CA ALA A 108 5.69 -43.84 3.49
C ALA A 108 6.27 -44.84 2.47
N VAL A 109 5.44 -45.77 2.02
CA VAL A 109 5.77 -46.74 0.97
C VAL A 109 4.56 -46.99 0.07
N THR A 110 4.82 -47.15 -1.23
CA THR A 110 3.82 -47.60 -2.20
C THR A 110 4.47 -48.53 -3.22
N THR A 111 3.68 -49.43 -3.82
CA THR A 111 4.14 -50.31 -4.87
C THR A 111 3.50 -49.89 -6.18
N VAL A 112 4.31 -49.72 -7.21
CA VAL A 112 3.85 -49.41 -8.57
C VAL A 112 4.31 -50.49 -9.55
N THR A 113 3.46 -50.79 -10.52
CA THR A 113 3.79 -51.72 -11.61
C THR A 113 4.06 -50.91 -12.87
N LEU A 114 5.28 -51.02 -13.40
CA LEU A 114 5.68 -50.35 -14.63
C LEU A 114 5.79 -51.35 -15.79
N GLY A 115 5.30 -50.93 -16.95
CA GLY A 115 5.59 -51.57 -18.23
C GLY A 115 6.85 -51.00 -18.88
N GLU A 116 7.19 -51.51 -20.06
CA GLU A 116 8.35 -51.05 -20.84
C GLU A 116 8.20 -49.58 -21.28
N LEU A 117 9.26 -48.77 -21.07
CA LEU A 117 9.30 -47.34 -21.42
C LEU A 117 8.12 -46.55 -20.82
N ALA A 118 7.61 -46.99 -19.67
CA ALA A 118 6.51 -46.35 -18.99
C ALA A 118 7.01 -45.48 -17.84
N THR A 119 6.25 -44.43 -17.56
CA THR A 119 6.36 -43.62 -16.35
C THR A 119 5.05 -43.71 -15.58
N THR A 120 5.12 -43.65 -14.25
CA THR A 120 3.94 -43.57 -13.40
C THR A 120 4.24 -42.72 -12.17
N ASP A 121 3.19 -42.11 -11.63
CA ASP A 121 3.27 -41.42 -10.35
C ASP A 121 3.05 -42.41 -9.21
N ALA A 122 3.89 -42.28 -8.19
CA ALA A 122 3.79 -42.96 -6.91
C ALA A 122 3.48 -41.89 -5.85
N ASP A 123 2.21 -41.79 -5.46
CA ASP A 123 1.76 -40.85 -4.42
C ASP A 123 2.02 -41.49 -3.04
N LEU A 124 2.84 -40.83 -2.23
CA LEU A 124 3.17 -41.21 -0.86
C LEU A 124 2.60 -40.20 0.12
N THR A 125 1.70 -40.63 1.00
CA THR A 125 1.12 -39.74 2.01
C THR A 125 2.02 -39.62 3.24
N LEU A 126 2.43 -38.40 3.56
CA LEU A 126 3.02 -38.01 4.83
C LEU A 126 1.88 -37.71 5.81
N GLU A 127 1.61 -38.65 6.70
CA GLU A 127 0.58 -38.51 7.72
C GLU A 127 1.14 -37.76 8.95
N PRO A 128 0.51 -36.69 9.43
CA PRO A 128 1.06 -35.83 10.49
C PRO A 128 1.22 -36.53 11.86
N ARG A 129 0.62 -37.71 12.06
CA ARG A 129 0.71 -38.47 13.32
C ARG A 129 1.44 -39.82 13.21
N GLU A 130 1.70 -40.27 11.99
CA GLU A 130 2.46 -41.52 11.74
C GLU A 130 3.86 -41.22 11.20
N ALA A 131 4.04 -40.10 10.50
CA ALA A 131 5.36 -39.56 10.16
C ALA A 131 5.88 -38.76 11.36
N GLU A 132 6.93 -39.26 12.03
CA GLU A 132 7.59 -38.68 13.21
C GLU A 132 8.33 -37.34 12.92
N LEU A 133 7.91 -36.58 11.91
CA LEU A 133 8.58 -35.34 11.52
C LEU A 133 8.21 -34.21 12.49
N GLU A 134 9.09 -33.98 13.45
CA GLU A 134 9.01 -32.81 14.34
C GLU A 134 9.08 -31.49 13.53
N PRO A 135 8.49 -30.38 14.01
CA PRO A 135 8.66 -29.08 13.38
C PRO A 135 10.14 -28.75 13.16
N GLY A 136 10.47 -28.23 11.98
CA GLY A 136 11.83 -27.93 11.57
C GLY A 136 12.20 -28.50 10.20
N ARG A 137 13.48 -28.38 9.87
CA ARG A 137 14.02 -28.73 8.55
C ARG A 137 14.46 -30.19 8.48
N HIS A 138 13.98 -30.88 7.46
CA HIS A 138 14.22 -32.28 7.16
C HIS A 138 14.75 -32.46 5.74
N THR A 139 15.51 -33.54 5.50
CA THR A 139 15.89 -33.97 4.16
C THR A 139 15.28 -35.34 3.91
N LEU A 140 14.36 -35.42 2.95
CA LEU A 140 13.70 -36.67 2.60
C LEU A 140 14.29 -37.25 1.33
N TYR A 141 14.44 -38.57 1.29
CA TYR A 141 14.92 -39.33 0.14
C TYR A 141 13.79 -40.17 -0.42
N ALA A 142 13.33 -39.83 -1.62
CA ALA A 142 12.44 -40.66 -2.43
C ALA A 142 13.29 -41.69 -3.16
N THR A 143 13.12 -42.97 -2.83
CA THR A 143 13.97 -44.06 -3.31
C THR A 143 13.13 -45.13 -4.00
N MET A 144 13.55 -45.51 -5.21
CA MET A 144 12.93 -46.59 -5.99
C MET A 144 13.73 -47.89 -5.82
N TYR A 145 13.04 -48.98 -5.52
CA TYR A 145 13.61 -50.32 -5.39
C TYR A 145 12.92 -51.29 -6.34
N SER A 146 13.66 -52.19 -6.98
CA SER A 146 13.03 -53.29 -7.73
C SER A 146 12.57 -54.39 -6.78
N ALA A 147 11.31 -54.81 -6.89
CA ALA A 147 10.78 -55.94 -6.12
C ALA A 147 11.32 -57.26 -6.72
N LYS A 148 12.35 -57.86 -6.12
CA LYS A 148 12.81 -59.22 -6.46
C LYS A 148 12.74 -60.13 -5.23
N ALA A 149 12.27 -61.35 -5.43
CA ALA A 149 12.09 -62.38 -4.39
C ALA A 149 13.36 -62.79 -3.61
N SER A 150 14.54 -62.25 -3.94
CA SER A 150 15.84 -62.56 -3.29
C SER A 150 16.59 -61.32 -2.76
N GLY A 151 15.91 -60.17 -2.69
CA GLY A 151 16.44 -58.92 -2.13
C GLY A 151 16.13 -57.76 -3.06
N ASN A 152 15.46 -56.73 -2.54
CA ASN A 152 15.16 -55.54 -3.31
C ASN A 152 16.46 -54.73 -3.48
N SER A 153 16.88 -54.50 -4.72
CA SER A 153 18.02 -53.62 -5.04
C SER A 153 17.54 -52.20 -5.31
N ARG A 154 18.18 -51.21 -4.68
CA ARG A 154 17.97 -49.79 -4.96
C ARG A 154 18.27 -49.50 -6.44
N ARG A 155 17.36 -48.79 -7.11
CA ARG A 155 17.50 -48.36 -8.50
C ARG A 155 17.99 -46.93 -8.58
N ASP A 156 17.33 -46.04 -7.86
CA ASP A 156 17.63 -44.62 -7.87
C ASP A 156 17.09 -43.95 -6.59
N ASP A 157 17.66 -42.80 -6.23
CA ASP A 157 17.26 -41.98 -5.09
C ASP A 157 17.34 -40.48 -5.41
N ARG A 158 16.32 -39.71 -4.98
CA ARG A 158 16.30 -38.25 -5.09
C ARG A 158 15.97 -37.61 -3.75
N ALA A 159 16.77 -36.61 -3.37
CA ALA A 159 16.58 -35.87 -2.13
C ALA A 159 15.74 -34.61 -2.34
N ILE A 160 14.87 -34.32 -1.40
CA ILE A 160 14.14 -33.05 -1.27
C ILE A 160 14.33 -32.50 0.14
N THR A 161 14.27 -31.16 0.28
CA THR A 161 14.24 -30.52 1.60
C THR A 161 12.80 -30.19 1.95
N VAL A 162 12.36 -30.58 3.14
CA VAL A 162 11.03 -30.26 3.67
C VAL A 162 11.19 -29.49 4.98
N HIS A 163 10.46 -28.41 5.17
CA HIS A 163 10.38 -27.69 6.44
C HIS A 163 8.97 -27.85 6.99
N VAL A 164 8.85 -28.55 8.11
CA VAL A 164 7.58 -28.74 8.80
C VAL A 164 7.32 -27.54 9.70
N ILE A 165 6.22 -26.83 9.47
CA ILE A 165 5.83 -25.61 10.20
C ILE A 165 4.44 -25.74 10.80
N ASN A 166 4.18 -25.02 11.90
CA ASN A 166 2.89 -25.00 12.55
C ASN A 166 2.05 -23.84 12.01
N LYS A 167 0.79 -24.09 11.65
CA LYS A 167 -0.15 -23.04 11.18
C LYS A 167 -0.25 -21.84 12.12
N GLY A 168 -0.36 -22.11 13.43
CA GLY A 168 -0.40 -21.06 14.46
C GLY A 168 0.96 -20.71 15.06
N GLY A 169 2.06 -21.16 14.45
CA GLY A 169 3.38 -20.64 14.75
C GLY A 169 3.63 -19.33 14.02
N ASP A 170 4.74 -18.70 14.34
CA ASP A 170 5.20 -17.40 13.86
C ASP A 170 6.73 -17.57 13.68
N LEU A 171 7.19 -17.61 12.43
CA LEU A 171 8.52 -18.16 12.09
C LEU A 171 9.61 -17.09 12.01
N ASP A 172 9.29 -15.89 11.55
CA ASP A 172 10.12 -14.67 11.55
C ASP A 172 9.92 -13.82 12.82
N ALA A 173 8.86 -14.05 13.60
CA ALA A 173 8.60 -13.42 14.89
C ALA A 173 8.10 -11.97 14.81
N ASP A 174 7.33 -11.65 13.77
CA ASP A 174 6.69 -10.36 13.51
C ASP A 174 5.31 -10.23 14.20
N GLY A 175 4.80 -11.34 14.78
CA GLY A 175 3.50 -11.41 15.44
C GLY A 175 2.32 -11.77 14.52
N LEU A 176 2.56 -12.00 13.25
CA LEU A 176 1.65 -12.70 12.34
C LEU A 176 1.87 -14.21 12.46
N SER A 177 0.95 -15.02 11.94
CA SER A 177 1.09 -16.49 12.03
C SER A 177 1.30 -17.08 10.65
N ASN A 178 2.07 -18.16 10.55
CA ASN A 178 2.38 -18.85 9.27
C ASN A 178 1.14 -19.06 8.38
N ALA A 179 -0.01 -19.38 8.99
CA ALA A 179 -1.26 -19.55 8.26
C ALA A 179 -1.89 -18.23 7.79
N ASN A 180 -1.80 -17.17 8.60
CA ASN A 180 -2.27 -15.84 8.21
C ASN A 180 -1.37 -15.26 7.11
N GLU A 181 -0.05 -15.43 7.23
CA GLU A 181 0.93 -14.98 6.23
C GLU A 181 0.64 -15.58 4.86
N LEU A 182 0.49 -16.92 4.81
CA LEU A 182 0.10 -17.58 3.57
C LEU A 182 -1.25 -17.09 3.03
N SER A 183 -2.19 -16.71 3.90
CA SER A 183 -3.51 -16.23 3.49
C SER A 183 -3.51 -14.79 2.97
N LEU A 184 -2.60 -13.97 3.47
CA LEU A 184 -2.40 -12.57 3.08
C LEU A 184 -1.43 -12.44 1.90
N GLY A 185 -0.61 -13.47 1.65
CA GLY A 185 0.37 -13.48 0.57
C GLY A 185 1.78 -13.08 1.01
N THR A 186 1.97 -12.82 2.30
CA THR A 186 3.27 -12.47 2.88
C THR A 186 4.22 -13.67 2.98
N ASP A 187 5.51 -13.42 3.21
CA ASP A 187 6.52 -14.46 3.38
C ASP A 187 6.79 -14.71 4.87
N PHE A 188 6.40 -15.88 5.37
CA PHE A 188 6.62 -16.34 6.76
C PHE A 188 8.09 -16.53 7.19
N ARG A 189 9.02 -15.90 6.49
CA ARG A 189 10.46 -15.93 6.74
C ARG A 189 11.06 -14.52 6.73
N ASP A 190 10.25 -13.53 6.43
CA ASP A 190 10.61 -12.15 6.20
C ASP A 190 9.60 -11.35 7.01
N ASP A 191 10.08 -10.70 8.06
CA ASP A 191 9.23 -9.95 8.98
C ASP A 191 8.63 -8.69 8.31
N ASP A 192 9.17 -8.28 7.16
CA ASP A 192 8.79 -7.12 6.34
C ASP A 192 8.79 -7.56 4.87
N THR A 193 7.63 -7.98 4.36
CA THR A 193 7.51 -8.64 3.05
C THR A 193 7.76 -7.68 1.88
N ASP A 194 7.34 -6.43 1.99
CA ASP A 194 7.43 -5.44 0.92
C ASP A 194 8.63 -4.47 1.05
N GLY A 195 9.30 -4.48 2.19
CA GLY A 195 10.53 -3.74 2.45
C GLY A 195 10.31 -2.25 2.67
N ASP A 196 9.21 -1.86 3.29
CA ASP A 196 8.90 -0.48 3.61
C ASP A 196 9.43 -0.04 5.00
N ASP A 197 9.95 -0.96 5.81
CA ASP A 197 10.38 -0.80 7.22
C ASP A 197 9.25 -0.95 8.28
N LEU A 198 8.05 -1.41 7.89
CA LEU A 198 7.00 -1.93 8.79
C LEU A 198 6.99 -3.45 8.79
N GLU A 199 6.70 -4.05 9.96
CA GLU A 199 6.59 -5.50 10.09
C GLU A 199 5.18 -5.96 9.65
N ASP A 200 5.05 -7.04 8.86
CA ASP A 200 3.76 -7.53 8.31
C ASP A 200 2.70 -7.69 9.41
N GLY A 201 3.10 -8.25 10.55
CA GLY A 201 2.26 -8.43 11.73
C GLY A 201 1.81 -7.12 12.37
N SER A 202 2.63 -6.07 12.33
CA SER A 202 2.29 -4.72 12.82
C SER A 202 1.34 -4.02 11.86
N GLU A 203 1.57 -4.13 10.57
CA GLU A 203 0.69 -3.63 9.52
C GLU A 203 -0.73 -4.18 9.67
N VAL A 204 -0.86 -5.51 9.78
CA VAL A 204 -2.17 -6.16 9.90
C VAL A 204 -2.88 -5.85 11.23
N HIS A 205 -2.16 -5.79 12.34
CA HIS A 205 -2.78 -5.69 13.67
C HIS A 205 -2.89 -4.27 14.24
N GLN A 206 -2.02 -3.34 13.80
CA GLN A 206 -1.90 -2.00 14.37
C GLN A 206 -2.26 -0.91 13.37
N PHE A 207 -1.71 -0.93 12.16
CA PHE A 207 -1.83 0.18 11.21
C PHE A 207 -3.00 0.01 10.24
N GLY A 208 -3.27 -1.23 9.82
CA GLY A 208 -4.29 -1.56 8.84
C GLY A 208 -3.86 -1.37 7.38
N THR A 209 -2.55 -1.33 7.13
CA THR A 209 -1.90 -1.25 5.82
C THR A 209 -1.85 -2.62 5.12
N ASP A 210 -1.52 -2.64 3.82
CA ASP A 210 -1.32 -3.86 3.05
C ASP A 210 0.15 -4.33 3.18
N PRO A 211 0.44 -5.45 3.88
CA PRO A 211 1.81 -5.91 4.13
C PRO A 211 2.53 -6.49 2.89
N THR A 212 2.00 -6.21 1.71
CA THR A 212 2.58 -6.60 0.44
C THR A 212 2.74 -5.43 -0.51
N ASP A 213 2.41 -4.22 -0.05
CA ASP A 213 2.44 -2.98 -0.80
C ASP A 213 3.02 -1.83 0.05
N PRO A 214 4.24 -1.33 -0.26
CA PRO A 214 4.96 -0.39 0.60
C PRO A 214 4.40 1.05 0.59
N ASP A 215 3.20 1.25 0.05
CA ASP A 215 2.49 2.51 -0.24
C ASP A 215 1.00 2.16 -0.46
N THR A 216 0.26 1.90 0.63
CA THR A 216 -1.06 1.25 0.64
C THR A 216 -2.12 1.99 -0.21
N ASP A 217 -2.03 3.31 -0.31
CA ASP A 217 -2.99 4.14 -1.05
C ASP A 217 -2.48 4.73 -2.37
N ASP A 218 -1.26 4.37 -2.77
CA ASP A 218 -0.58 4.77 -4.01
C ASP A 218 -0.39 6.30 -4.17
N ASP A 219 -0.32 7.08 -3.07
CA ASP A 219 -0.11 8.54 -3.13
C ASP A 219 1.39 8.92 -3.34
N GLY A 220 2.28 7.97 -3.11
CA GLY A 220 3.72 8.14 -3.23
C GLY A 220 4.45 8.49 -1.93
N VAL A 221 3.79 8.38 -0.79
CA VAL A 221 4.31 8.35 0.57
C VAL A 221 4.24 6.90 1.04
N ARG A 222 5.35 6.39 1.59
CA ARG A 222 5.37 5.03 2.12
C ARG A 222 4.69 4.96 3.47
N ASP A 223 4.08 3.83 3.78
CA ASP A 223 3.34 3.60 5.03
C ASP A 223 4.23 3.85 6.27
N ASP A 224 5.50 3.43 6.26
CA ASP A 224 6.49 3.75 7.31
C ASP A 224 6.62 5.26 7.61
N ARG A 225 6.51 6.07 6.55
CA ARG A 225 6.61 7.52 6.61
C ARG A 225 5.31 8.12 7.07
N GLU A 226 4.19 7.62 6.58
CA GLU A 226 2.87 8.03 7.04
C GLU A 226 2.68 7.79 8.53
N VAL A 227 3.12 6.64 9.06
CA VAL A 227 3.10 6.33 10.51
C VAL A 227 3.88 7.38 11.32
N ARG A 228 4.97 7.90 10.75
CA ARG A 228 5.85 8.87 11.40
C ARG A 228 5.29 10.29 11.37
N GLU A 229 4.66 10.67 10.26
CA GLU A 229 4.08 12.00 10.05
C GLU A 229 2.64 12.08 10.59
N GLY A 230 1.97 10.94 10.78
CA GLY A 230 0.61 10.84 11.31
C GLY A 230 -0.49 11.00 10.26
N THR A 231 -0.19 10.71 8.99
CA THR A 231 -1.17 10.70 7.89
C THR A 231 -1.98 9.40 7.87
N ASP A 232 -3.04 9.35 7.06
CA ASP A 232 -3.95 8.22 6.91
C ASP A 232 -3.53 7.33 5.72
N TYR A 233 -2.98 6.16 6.03
CA TYR A 233 -2.47 5.15 5.07
C TYR A 233 -3.47 4.66 4.03
N GLY A 234 -4.77 4.94 4.21
CA GLY A 234 -5.82 4.58 3.27
C GLY A 234 -6.34 5.75 2.44
N SER A 235 -5.73 6.93 2.55
CA SER A 235 -6.22 8.18 1.98
C SER A 235 -5.07 9.09 1.52
N ALA A 236 -4.88 9.15 0.20
CA ALA A 236 -3.89 9.99 -0.46
C ALA A 236 -3.95 11.51 -0.17
N ASP A 237 -4.98 11.95 0.53
CA ASP A 237 -5.27 13.32 0.97
C ASP A 237 -5.93 13.17 2.35
N THR A 238 -5.13 13.26 3.40
CA THR A 238 -5.52 12.90 4.77
C THR A 238 -6.53 13.89 5.37
N ASP A 239 -6.36 15.18 5.12
CA ASP A 239 -7.23 16.22 5.66
C ASP A 239 -8.34 16.69 4.70
N ALA A 240 -8.31 16.18 3.46
CA ALA A 240 -9.28 16.40 2.41
C ALA A 240 -9.35 17.85 1.92
N ASP A 241 -8.23 18.57 1.91
CA ASP A 241 -8.12 19.95 1.43
C ASP A 241 -7.91 20.05 -0.10
N SER A 242 -7.65 18.92 -0.78
CA SER A 242 -7.34 18.75 -2.22
C SER A 242 -5.86 18.78 -2.60
N LEU A 243 -4.92 18.92 -1.66
CA LEU A 243 -3.52 18.55 -1.83
C LEU A 243 -3.31 17.10 -1.41
N ASP A 244 -2.40 16.40 -2.09
CA ASP A 244 -2.02 15.05 -1.66
C ASP A 244 -0.95 15.12 -0.57
N ASP A 245 -0.92 14.15 0.35
CA ASP A 245 -0.01 14.15 1.50
C ASP A 245 1.45 14.25 1.03
N ARG A 246 1.77 13.58 -0.08
CA ARG A 246 3.06 13.73 -0.76
C ARG A 246 3.46 15.18 -1.02
N SER A 247 2.56 15.98 -1.60
CA SER A 247 2.80 17.38 -1.96
C SER A 247 2.98 18.25 -0.73
N GLU A 248 2.17 18.00 0.29
CA GLU A 248 2.19 18.76 1.53
C GLU A 248 3.44 18.49 2.35
N LEU A 249 3.80 17.22 2.52
CA LEU A 249 5.04 16.83 3.20
C LEU A 249 6.31 17.25 2.44
N ALA A 250 6.20 17.66 1.17
CA ALA A 250 7.26 18.29 0.39
C ALA A 250 7.21 19.83 0.41
N GLY A 251 6.07 20.39 0.77
CA GLY A 251 5.72 21.82 0.79
C GLY A 251 5.86 22.45 2.17
N ASN A 252 5.06 23.50 2.39
CA ASN A 252 4.97 24.24 3.65
C ASN A 252 3.50 24.28 4.16
N THR A 253 2.70 23.30 3.75
CA THR A 253 1.33 23.05 4.24
C THR A 253 1.35 21.83 5.17
N SER A 254 0.23 21.57 5.82
CA SER A 254 0.09 20.49 6.80
C SER A 254 -0.78 19.37 6.26
N ALA A 255 -0.21 18.17 6.04
CA ALA A 255 -0.94 16.97 5.59
C ALA A 255 -2.04 16.44 6.53
N ILE A 256 -2.34 17.14 7.61
CA ILE A 256 -3.31 16.72 8.63
C ILE A 256 -4.21 17.89 9.07
N ASP A 257 -4.05 19.07 8.48
CA ASP A 257 -4.77 20.28 8.87
C ASP A 257 -5.06 21.14 7.63
N ALA A 258 -6.29 21.01 7.13
CA ALA A 258 -6.74 21.60 5.88
C ALA A 258 -6.80 23.15 5.84
N ASP A 259 -6.56 23.82 6.98
CA ASP A 259 -6.65 25.28 7.18
C ASP A 259 -5.75 25.64 8.38
N ALA A 260 -4.44 25.73 8.12
CA ALA A 260 -3.42 25.77 9.16
C ALA A 260 -3.44 27.06 10.02
N ASP A 261 -3.89 28.17 9.45
CA ASP A 261 -4.00 29.46 10.16
C ASP A 261 -5.42 29.76 10.70
N LEU A 262 -6.40 28.93 10.32
CA LEU A 262 -7.79 28.93 10.72
C LEU A 262 -8.58 30.15 10.22
N ASP A 263 -8.17 30.81 9.13
CA ASP A 263 -8.89 31.91 8.49
C ASP A 263 -10.16 31.45 7.74
N GLY A 264 -10.21 30.16 7.41
CA GLY A 264 -11.31 29.49 6.71
C GLY A 264 -11.12 29.35 5.21
N LEU A 265 -9.97 29.77 4.67
CA LEU A 265 -9.45 29.47 3.35
C LEU A 265 -8.58 28.20 3.47
N PRO A 266 -8.85 27.12 2.71
CA PRO A 266 -8.01 25.92 2.82
C PRO A 266 -6.60 26.12 2.27
N ASP A 267 -5.60 25.48 2.88
CA ASP A 267 -4.18 25.55 2.49
C ASP A 267 -3.98 25.32 0.98
N ALA A 268 -4.65 24.31 0.40
CA ALA A 268 -4.67 24.04 -1.03
C ALA A 268 -5.03 25.26 -1.90
N LEU A 269 -6.03 26.02 -1.47
CA LEU A 269 -6.52 27.19 -2.18
C LEU A 269 -5.59 28.38 -1.95
N GLU A 270 -5.01 28.50 -0.77
CA GLU A 270 -4.00 29.52 -0.47
C GLU A 270 -2.76 29.37 -1.33
N VAL A 271 -2.25 28.14 -1.46
CA VAL A 271 -1.15 27.81 -2.38
C VAL A 271 -1.51 28.17 -3.83
N GLN A 272 -2.77 28.00 -4.23
CA GLN A 272 -3.25 28.38 -5.57
C GLN A 272 -3.32 29.90 -5.77
N LEU A 273 -3.75 30.64 -4.74
CA LEU A 273 -3.85 32.11 -4.75
C LEU A 273 -2.48 32.77 -4.58
N GLY A 274 -1.52 32.07 -3.97
CA GLY A 274 -0.20 32.58 -3.65
C GLY A 274 -0.12 33.25 -2.28
N THR A 275 -1.14 33.10 -1.44
CA THR A 275 -1.15 33.52 -0.04
C THR A 275 -0.31 32.58 0.83
N ASP A 276 0.01 32.97 2.07
CA ASP A 276 0.76 32.13 3.02
C ASP A 276 -0.21 31.29 3.87
N PRO A 277 -0.24 29.95 3.74
CA PRO A 277 -1.15 29.08 4.49
C PRO A 277 -1.02 29.15 6.02
N ASN A 278 0.01 29.83 6.52
CA ASN A 278 0.26 30.00 7.95
C ASN A 278 -0.02 31.43 8.44
N ASP A 279 -0.55 32.32 7.59
CA ASP A 279 -0.81 33.72 7.92
C ASP A 279 -2.17 34.20 7.40
N ARG A 280 -3.08 34.47 8.35
CA ARG A 280 -4.50 34.76 8.09
C ARG A 280 -4.76 36.04 7.29
N ASP A 281 -3.72 36.82 7.03
CA ASP A 281 -3.72 38.19 6.52
C ASP A 281 -2.37 38.40 5.83
N THR A 282 -2.23 37.84 4.62
CA THR A 282 -0.92 37.67 3.96
C THR A 282 -0.25 39.01 3.65
N ASP A 283 -1.02 40.03 3.28
CA ASP A 283 -0.48 41.36 2.96
C ASP A 283 -0.46 42.33 4.16
N GLY A 284 -1.18 42.01 5.23
CA GLY A 284 -1.16 42.73 6.50
C GLY A 284 -1.99 44.00 6.52
N ASP A 285 -2.98 44.13 5.64
CA ASP A 285 -3.91 45.27 5.58
C ASP A 285 -4.99 45.22 6.69
N GLY A 286 -5.10 44.05 7.34
CA GLY A 286 -5.98 43.76 8.45
C GLY A 286 -7.23 42.99 8.08
N LEU A 287 -7.54 42.75 6.80
CA LEU A 287 -8.55 41.79 6.34
C LEU A 287 -7.99 40.37 6.48
N THR A 288 -8.76 39.37 6.11
CA THR A 288 -8.22 38.00 6.05
C THR A 288 -8.27 37.54 4.62
N ASP A 289 -7.38 36.66 4.22
CA ASP A 289 -7.28 36.17 2.85
C ASP A 289 -8.64 35.61 2.36
N LEU A 290 -9.36 34.87 3.21
CA LEU A 290 -10.73 34.43 2.93
C LEU A 290 -11.70 35.60 2.71
N THR A 291 -11.62 36.63 3.56
CA THR A 291 -12.49 37.82 3.49
C THR A 291 -12.28 38.54 2.16
N GLU A 292 -11.04 38.66 1.75
CA GLU A 292 -10.66 39.33 0.51
C GLU A 292 -11.10 38.55 -0.72
N TYR A 293 -10.73 37.28 -0.76
CA TYR A 293 -11.08 36.35 -1.81
C TYR A 293 -12.59 36.20 -2.03
N ARG A 294 -13.38 36.18 -0.94
CA ARG A 294 -14.82 35.85 -1.01
C ARG A 294 -15.74 37.06 -0.94
N ASP A 295 -15.44 38.04 -0.09
CA ASP A 295 -16.43 39.02 0.38
C ASP A 295 -16.17 40.45 -0.14
N THR A 296 -14.92 40.87 -0.33
CA THR A 296 -14.58 42.25 -0.75
C THR A 296 -14.21 42.33 -2.24
N GLY A 297 -13.55 41.31 -2.78
CA GLY A 297 -13.00 41.34 -4.14
C GLY A 297 -11.69 42.13 -4.26
N THR A 298 -11.01 42.33 -3.13
CA THR A 298 -9.62 42.85 -3.05
C THR A 298 -8.62 41.73 -3.35
N ASP A 299 -7.36 42.10 -3.62
CA ASP A 299 -6.27 41.15 -3.85
C ASP A 299 -5.58 40.85 -2.52
N PRO A 300 -5.65 39.61 -1.98
CA PRO A 300 -5.07 39.26 -0.66
C PRO A 300 -3.52 39.31 -0.62
N LEU A 301 -2.89 39.77 -1.70
CA LEU A 301 -1.46 39.96 -1.83
C LEU A 301 -1.08 41.44 -1.98
N ASP A 302 -2.05 42.36 -1.93
CA ASP A 302 -1.87 43.78 -2.16
C ASP A 302 -2.75 44.61 -1.21
N ALA A 303 -2.14 45.09 -0.14
CA ALA A 303 -2.83 45.81 0.93
C ALA A 303 -3.60 47.07 0.49
N ASP A 304 -3.38 47.56 -0.73
CA ASP A 304 -4.04 48.72 -1.36
C ASP A 304 -4.39 48.34 -2.82
N THR A 305 -5.49 47.60 -3.00
CA THR A 305 -5.84 46.91 -4.25
C THR A 305 -5.97 47.86 -5.44
N ASP A 306 -6.51 49.07 -5.21
CA ASP A 306 -6.70 50.05 -6.29
C ASP A 306 -5.55 51.06 -6.42
N GLY A 307 -4.66 51.11 -5.44
CA GLY A 307 -3.40 51.85 -5.48
C GLY A 307 -3.57 53.34 -5.25
N ASP A 308 -4.54 53.74 -4.45
CA ASP A 308 -4.84 55.15 -4.16
C ASP A 308 -4.11 55.72 -2.92
N GLY A 309 -3.45 54.83 -2.16
CA GLY A 309 -2.70 55.13 -0.96
C GLY A 309 -3.45 54.91 0.35
N LEU A 310 -4.59 54.21 0.35
CA LEU A 310 -5.35 53.83 1.53
C LEU A 310 -5.58 52.32 1.55
N ASP A 311 -5.06 51.64 2.58
CA ASP A 311 -5.17 50.18 2.66
C ASP A 311 -6.64 49.70 2.67
N ASP A 312 -6.96 48.59 2.00
CA ASP A 312 -8.34 48.13 1.76
C ASP A 312 -9.10 47.87 3.07
N GLY A 313 -8.41 47.29 4.06
CA GLY A 313 -8.91 47.06 5.40
C GLY A 313 -9.24 48.35 6.15
N ILE A 314 -8.53 49.45 5.88
CA ILE A 314 -8.83 50.77 6.44
C ILE A 314 -10.06 51.36 5.78
N GLU A 315 -10.17 51.26 4.46
CA GLU A 315 -11.33 51.73 3.70
C GLU A 315 -12.64 51.14 4.24
N LEU A 316 -12.71 49.81 4.32
CA LEU A 316 -13.92 49.11 4.75
C LEU A 316 -14.25 49.31 6.23
N ARG A 317 -13.25 49.42 7.11
CA ARG A 317 -13.49 49.46 8.57
C ARG A 317 -13.68 50.86 9.11
N ARG A 318 -13.19 51.88 8.41
CA ARG A 318 -13.12 53.25 8.94
C ARG A 318 -13.81 54.27 8.06
N TYR A 319 -13.68 54.17 6.75
CA TYR A 319 -14.14 55.21 5.82
C TYR A 319 -15.41 54.80 5.06
N ASP A 320 -15.76 53.52 5.06
CA ASP A 320 -16.87 52.98 4.26
C ASP A 320 -16.70 53.32 2.76
N SER A 321 -15.46 53.51 2.29
CA SER A 321 -15.08 53.68 0.88
C SER A 321 -14.98 52.32 0.16
N ASN A 322 -14.81 52.35 -1.16
CA ASN A 322 -14.77 51.18 -2.01
C ASN A 322 -13.31 50.82 -2.38
N PRO A 323 -12.76 49.72 -1.84
CA PRO A 323 -11.35 49.35 -2.01
C PRO A 323 -10.96 48.81 -3.39
N THR A 324 -11.81 49.05 -4.37
CA THR A 324 -11.58 48.64 -5.76
C THR A 324 -11.75 49.81 -6.71
N ALA A 325 -11.88 51.02 -6.16
CA ALA A 325 -12.10 52.25 -6.90
C ALA A 325 -11.31 53.39 -6.26
N VAL A 326 -10.21 53.75 -6.93
CA VAL A 326 -9.29 54.85 -6.60
C VAL A 326 -9.95 56.17 -6.14
N ASP A 327 -11.21 56.39 -6.51
CA ASP A 327 -12.01 57.57 -6.17
C ASP A 327 -13.46 57.07 -6.00
N SER A 328 -13.84 56.81 -4.75
CA SER A 328 -15.10 56.14 -4.40
C SER A 328 -16.34 56.93 -4.75
N ASP A 329 -16.26 58.25 -4.65
CA ASP A 329 -17.38 59.16 -4.85
C ASP A 329 -17.40 59.84 -6.23
N ALA A 330 -16.32 59.64 -7.00
CA ALA A 330 -16.08 60.11 -8.35
C ALA A 330 -16.05 61.64 -8.50
N ASP A 331 -15.53 62.36 -7.50
CA ASP A 331 -15.34 63.82 -7.54
C ASP A 331 -14.00 64.28 -8.14
N GLY A 332 -13.07 63.35 -8.35
CA GLY A 332 -11.77 63.54 -8.97
C GLY A 332 -10.59 63.65 -8.00
N ILE A 333 -10.77 63.35 -6.71
CA ILE A 333 -9.71 63.23 -5.71
C ILE A 333 -9.66 61.77 -5.24
N PRO A 334 -8.48 61.12 -5.22
CA PRO A 334 -8.39 59.76 -4.70
C PRO A 334 -8.65 59.66 -3.19
N ASP A 335 -9.23 58.56 -2.71
CA ASP A 335 -9.68 58.39 -1.32
C ASP A 335 -8.52 58.53 -0.32
N GLY A 336 -7.37 57.92 -0.62
CA GLY A 336 -6.14 58.11 0.14
C GLY A 336 -5.69 59.59 0.22
N GLU A 337 -5.85 60.37 -0.85
CA GLU A 337 -5.58 61.81 -0.84
C GLU A 337 -6.62 62.60 -0.04
N GLU A 338 -7.88 62.19 -0.05
CA GLU A 338 -8.95 62.77 0.75
C GLU A 338 -8.70 62.61 2.24
N VAL A 339 -8.36 61.39 2.67
CA VAL A 339 -8.00 61.09 4.07
C VAL A 339 -6.83 61.93 4.52
N LEU A 340 -5.79 62.10 3.69
CA LEU A 340 -4.65 62.96 3.98
C LEU A 340 -5.02 64.44 4.12
N ARG A 341 -6.03 64.90 3.37
CA ARG A 341 -6.57 66.27 3.43
C ARG A 341 -7.61 66.44 4.54
N GLY A 342 -8.05 65.36 5.17
CA GLY A 342 -9.10 65.35 6.20
C GLY A 342 -10.50 65.54 5.64
N THR A 343 -10.72 65.17 4.37
CA THR A 343 -12.03 65.06 3.72
C THR A 343 -12.58 63.63 3.84
N ASP A 344 -13.85 63.44 3.47
CA ASP A 344 -14.59 62.18 3.53
C ASP A 344 -14.63 61.52 2.14
N PRO A 345 -13.95 60.37 1.95
CA PRO A 345 -13.89 59.61 0.69
C PRO A 345 -15.21 59.24 0.02
N THR A 346 -16.33 59.36 0.75
CA THR A 346 -17.65 58.93 0.28
C THR A 346 -18.57 60.08 -0.08
N VAL A 347 -18.09 61.33 0.01
CA VAL A 347 -18.92 62.54 -0.08
C VAL A 347 -18.41 63.53 -1.15
N PRO A 348 -19.07 63.57 -2.33
CA PRO A 348 -18.56 64.35 -3.45
C PRO A 348 -18.41 65.83 -3.14
N ASN A 349 -17.28 66.42 -3.52
CA ASN A 349 -16.94 67.83 -3.46
C ASN A 349 -16.88 68.42 -2.04
N ASP A 350 -16.56 67.63 -1.02
CA ASP A 350 -16.46 68.10 0.36
C ASP A 350 -15.15 68.87 0.65
N ALA A 351 -14.12 68.72 -0.20
CA ALA A 351 -12.90 69.52 -0.19
C ALA A 351 -13.19 71.02 -0.38
N ALA A 352 -14.29 71.36 -1.05
CA ALA A 352 -14.75 72.74 -1.16
C ALA A 352 -15.27 73.31 0.18
N ASN A 353 -15.64 72.45 1.13
CA ASN A 353 -16.10 72.81 2.48
C ASN A 353 -14.98 72.74 3.53
N ALA A 354 -13.92 71.96 3.31
CA ALA A 354 -12.75 71.85 4.21
C ALA A 354 -11.88 73.12 4.25
N ALA A 355 -11.92 73.94 3.19
CA ALA A 355 -11.16 75.21 3.08
C ALA A 355 -11.56 76.32 4.10
N VAL A 356 -12.31 76.00 5.16
CA VAL A 356 -12.73 76.96 6.20
C VAL A 356 -12.12 76.67 7.58
N ALA A 357 -11.37 75.57 7.78
CA ALA A 357 -10.75 75.25 9.07
C ALA A 357 -9.22 75.41 9.05
N ASP A 358 -8.76 76.66 9.04
CA ASP A 358 -7.37 77.04 9.29
C ASP A 358 -7.06 76.89 10.80
N GLU A 359 -6.82 75.66 11.27
CA GLU A 359 -6.01 75.42 12.49
C GLU A 359 -5.15 74.16 12.32
N VAL A 360 -3.89 74.39 11.95
CA VAL A 360 -2.82 73.40 11.93
C VAL A 360 -2.60 72.82 13.33
N VAL A 361 -3.08 71.61 13.59
CA VAL A 361 -2.54 70.77 14.66
C VAL A 361 -1.43 69.90 14.08
N PRO A 362 -0.17 70.01 14.53
CA PRO A 362 0.91 69.19 14.01
C PRO A 362 0.70 67.72 14.42
N PHE A 363 0.67 66.85 13.42
CA PHE A 363 0.58 65.40 13.56
C PHE A 363 1.89 64.85 14.16
N ASP A 364 1.79 64.09 15.25
CA ASP A 364 2.93 63.49 15.95
C ASP A 364 3.23 62.09 15.40
N TRP A 365 4.27 62.00 14.57
CA TRP A 365 4.76 60.74 13.98
C TRP A 365 5.41 59.79 15.00
N SER A 366 5.58 60.18 16.28
CA SER A 366 6.32 59.38 17.27
C SER A 366 5.51 58.28 17.96
N VAL A 367 4.22 58.13 17.63
CA VAL A 367 3.32 57.16 18.29
C VAL A 367 3.16 55.85 17.49
N TYR A 368 3.53 55.81 16.20
CA TYR A 368 3.13 54.73 15.28
C TYR A 368 4.22 53.77 14.79
N TYR A 369 5.46 53.86 15.29
CA TYR A 369 6.49 52.83 15.02
C TYR A 369 7.10 52.30 16.33
N PRO A 370 6.81 51.06 16.78
CA PRO A 370 7.75 50.35 17.63
C PRO A 370 8.99 50.05 16.78
N VAL A 371 10.10 50.69 17.13
CA VAL A 371 11.39 50.56 16.47
C VAL A 371 11.83 49.09 16.46
N ALA A 372 11.75 48.44 15.31
CA ALA A 372 12.44 47.18 15.07
C ALA A 372 13.06 47.18 13.66
N HIS A 373 14.36 46.97 13.64
CA HIS A 373 15.21 46.64 12.49
C HIS A 373 15.52 47.71 11.45
N LEU A 374 16.59 48.48 11.72
CA LEU A 374 17.60 48.80 10.70
C LEU A 374 18.99 48.95 11.36
N GLN A 375 19.69 47.83 11.53
CA GLN A 375 21.14 47.85 11.63
C GLN A 375 21.75 46.76 10.75
N ARG A 376 21.93 47.09 9.46
CA ARG A 376 23.14 46.72 8.72
C ARG A 376 23.22 47.49 7.39
N ALA A 377 24.14 48.44 7.34
CA ALA A 377 25.17 48.59 6.30
C ALA A 377 25.60 50.07 6.22
N LEU A 378 26.82 50.35 6.68
CA LEU A 378 27.84 51.19 6.02
C LEU A 378 28.98 51.51 7.00
N THR A 379 29.93 50.56 7.09
CA THR A 379 31.39 50.82 7.10
C THR A 379 32.09 49.64 6.47
#